data_AF-A0A235CL55-F1
#
_entry.id   AF-A0A235CL55-F1
#
_cell.length_a   1.000
_cell.length_b   1.000
_cell.length_c   1.000
_cell.angle_alpha   90.00
_cell.angle_beta   90.00
_cell.angle_gamma   90.00
#
_symmetry.space_group_name_H-M   'P 1'
#
loop_
_entity.id
_entity.type
_entity.pdbx_description
1 polymer ?
#
loop_
_entity_poly.entity_id
_entity_poly.type
_entity_poly.pdbx_seq_one_letter_code
_entity_poly.pdbx_strand_id
1 'polypeptide(L)'
;MSIAAIIVMVMSMIALWGVATTALVYSMRKEDYKLELVQKQNGFEPFSPVAQNDIENWLKNNPSSEHAEEMRALLAMQNQALQKHPEYFYDWSEHKK
;
A
#
# COMPACT_ATOMS: atom_id res chain seq x y z
N MET A 1 -33.27 -29.25 32.75
CA MET A 1 -32.16 -28.31 32.50
C MET A 1 -32.73 -26.90 32.48
N SER A 2 -32.09 -25.94 33.15
CA SER A 2 -32.59 -24.56 33.21
C SER A 2 -32.49 -23.88 31.84
N ILE A 3 -33.58 -23.29 31.37
CA ILE A 3 -33.62 -22.54 30.09
C ILE A 3 -32.57 -21.43 30.08
N ALA A 4 -32.33 -20.79 31.22
CA ALA A 4 -31.29 -19.78 31.37
C ALA A 4 -29.88 -20.34 31.07
N ALA A 5 -29.60 -21.58 31.47
CA ALA A 5 -28.30 -22.21 31.21
C ALA A 5 -28.10 -22.50 29.71
N ILE A 6 -29.17 -22.87 28.99
CA ILE A 6 -29.13 -23.08 27.54
C ILE A 6 -28.86 -21.77 26.81
N ILE A 7 -29.54 -20.69 27.21
CA ILE A 7 -29.35 -19.35 26.62
C ILE A 7 -27.91 -18.88 26.80
N VAL A 8 -27.37 -18.99 28.02
CA VAL A 8 -25.99 -18.58 28.32
C VAL A 8 -24.99 -19.41 27.51
N MET A 9 -25.19 -20.73 27.44
CA MET A 9 -24.32 -21.62 26.68
C MET A 9 -24.27 -21.27 25.18
N VAL A 10 -25.44 -21.04 24.57
CA VAL A 10 -25.53 -20.67 23.14
C VAL A 10 -24.90 -19.31 22.89
N MET A 11 -25.15 -18.31 23.76
CA MET A 11 -24.51 -17.00 23.63
C MET A 11 -23.00 -17.07 23.78
N SER A 12 -22.46 -17.85 24.72
CA SER A 12 -21.02 -18.03 24.85
C SER A 12 -20.41 -18.69 23.62
N MET A 13 -21.10 -19.65 23.01
CA MET A 13 -20.64 -20.31 21.79
C MET A 13 -20.59 -19.34 20.61
N ILE A 14 -21.63 -18.50 20.45
CA ILE A 14 -21.69 -17.47 19.40
C ILE A 14 -20.67 -16.36 19.68
N ALA A 15 -20.47 -15.95 20.93
CA ALA A 15 -19.51 -14.89 21.26
C ALA A 15 -18.07 -15.31 20.92
N LEU A 16 -17.67 -16.54 21.26
CA LEU A 16 -16.33 -17.04 20.98
C LEU A 16 -16.10 -17.23 19.47
N TRP A 17 -17.02 -17.91 18.79
CA TRP A 17 -16.86 -18.19 17.36
C TRP A 17 -17.14 -16.99 16.47
N GLY A 18 -18.14 -16.20 16.83
CA GLY A 18 -18.56 -15.01 16.08
C GLY A 18 -17.48 -13.93 16.10
N VAL A 19 -16.87 -13.66 17.25
CA VAL A 19 -15.79 -12.66 17.34
C VAL A 19 -14.55 -13.13 16.56
N ALA A 20 -14.18 -14.42 16.67
CA ALA A 20 -13.04 -14.94 15.92
C ALA A 20 -13.26 -14.91 14.41
N THR A 21 -14.44 -15.35 13.95
CA THR A 21 -14.80 -15.37 12.52
C THR A 21 -14.88 -13.95 11.96
N THR A 22 -15.49 -13.02 12.69
CA THR A 22 -15.61 -11.62 12.22
C THR A 22 -14.26 -10.93 12.16
N ALA A 23 -13.39 -11.14 13.15
CA ALA A 23 -12.02 -10.60 13.13
C ALA A 23 -11.22 -11.15 11.94
N LEU A 24 -11.33 -12.46 11.66
CA LEU A 24 -10.64 -13.10 10.54
C LEU A 24 -11.15 -12.59 9.19
N VAL A 25 -12.48 -12.54 8.99
CA VAL A 25 -13.08 -12.00 7.76
C VAL A 25 -12.72 -10.54 7.56
N TYR A 26 -12.71 -9.74 8.62
CA TYR A 26 -12.31 -8.33 8.55
C TYR A 26 -10.82 -8.17 8.21
N SER A 27 -9.96 -9.03 8.76
CA SER A 27 -8.52 -9.04 8.45
C SER A 27 -8.26 -9.42 7.01
N MET A 28 -8.86 -10.53 6.52
CA MET A 28 -8.70 -10.96 5.14
C MET A 28 -9.22 -9.91 4.15
N ARG A 29 -10.38 -9.29 4.42
CA ARG A 29 -10.91 -8.22 3.55
C ARG A 29 -10.01 -6.98 3.51
N LYS A 30 -9.29 -6.69 4.59
CA LYS A 30 -8.28 -5.60 4.60
C LYS A 30 -7.05 -5.96 3.77
N GLU A 31 -6.66 -7.23 3.76
CA GLU A 31 -5.54 -7.71 2.95
C GLU A 31 -5.91 -7.77 1.46
N ASP A 32 -7.13 -8.22 1.13
CA ASP A 32 -7.64 -8.22 -0.24
C ASP A 32 -7.67 -6.82 -0.85
N TYR A 33 -8.08 -5.80 -0.08
CA TYR A 33 -8.04 -4.41 -0.55
C TYR A 33 -6.61 -3.92 -0.84
N LYS A 34 -5.63 -4.35 -0.04
CA LYS A 34 -4.21 -4.02 -0.29
C LYS A 34 -3.66 -4.76 -1.50
N LEU A 35 -4.01 -6.03 -1.66
CA LEU A 35 -3.60 -6.84 -2.79
C LEU A 35 -4.21 -6.33 -4.10
N GLU A 36 -5.47 -5.92 -4.09
CA GLU A 36 -6.13 -5.31 -5.25
C GLU A 36 -5.46 -3.98 -5.63
N LEU A 37 -5.01 -3.20 -4.65
CA LEU A 37 -4.27 -1.95 -4.88
C LEU A 37 -2.89 -2.20 -5.51
N VAL A 38 -2.14 -3.18 -5.00
CA VAL A 38 -0.83 -3.60 -5.55
C VAL A 38 -0.98 -4.16 -6.96
N GLN A 39 -2.05 -4.91 -7.22
CA GLN A 39 -2.32 -5.53 -8.52
C GLN A 39 -2.80 -4.48 -9.55
N LYS A 40 -3.55 -3.46 -9.14
CA LYS A 40 -3.95 -2.33 -9.99
C LYS A 40 -2.80 -1.37 -10.32
N GLN A 41 -1.78 -1.28 -9.46
CA GLN A 41 -0.60 -0.43 -9.67
C GLN A 41 0.52 -1.12 -10.46
N ASN A 42 0.29 -2.32 -10.99
CA ASN A 42 1.23 -3.04 -11.85
C ASN A 42 2.65 -3.16 -11.24
N GLY A 43 2.74 -3.23 -9.91
CA GLY A 43 3.98 -3.40 -9.16
C GLY A 43 4.89 -2.18 -9.01
N PHE A 44 4.46 -0.98 -9.41
CA PHE A 44 5.26 0.24 -9.20
C PHE A 44 4.45 1.32 -8.48
N GLU A 45 4.67 1.43 -7.17
CA GLU A 45 4.17 2.55 -6.38
C GLU A 45 5.12 3.75 -6.57
N PRO A 46 4.63 4.89 -7.11
CA PRO A 46 5.46 6.09 -7.22
C PRO A 46 5.96 6.49 -5.83
N PHE A 47 7.29 6.51 -5.66
CA PHE A 47 7.92 6.97 -4.43
C PHE A 47 7.67 8.48 -4.20
N SER A 48 7.86 8.98 -2.99
CA SER A 48 7.52 10.37 -2.66
C SER A 48 8.33 11.40 -3.47
N PRO A 49 7.84 12.65 -3.61
CA PRO A 49 8.58 13.72 -4.27
C PRO A 49 9.97 13.98 -3.65
N VAL A 50 10.11 13.74 -2.34
CA VAL A 50 11.38 13.87 -1.62
C VAL A 50 12.38 12.82 -2.12
N ALA A 51 11.94 11.57 -2.28
CA ALA A 51 12.78 10.51 -2.81
C ALA A 51 13.22 10.78 -4.27
N GLN A 52 12.33 11.37 -5.08
CA GLN A 52 12.71 11.80 -6.43
C GLN A 52 13.82 12.85 -6.40
N ASN A 53 13.66 13.89 -5.57
CA ASN A 53 14.67 14.94 -5.42
C ASN A 53 16.01 14.40 -4.89
N ASP A 54 15.99 13.42 -4.00
CA ASP A 54 17.20 12.77 -3.49
C ASP A 54 17.96 12.03 -4.61
N ILE A 55 17.25 11.29 -5.46
CA ILE A 55 17.84 10.62 -6.62
C ILE A 55 18.40 11.63 -7.62
N GLU A 56 17.68 12.72 -7.90
CA GLU A 56 18.14 13.80 -8.78
C GLU A 56 19.40 14.48 -8.23
N ASN A 57 19.46 14.76 -6.93
CA ASN A 57 20.63 15.36 -6.30
C ASN A 57 21.82 14.40 -6.26
N TRP A 58 21.57 13.11 -6.01
CA TRP A 58 22.60 12.09 -6.07
C TRP A 58 23.18 11.96 -7.49
N LEU A 59 22.33 11.98 -8.53
CA LEU A 59 22.74 11.95 -9.94
C LEU A 59 23.53 13.19 -10.36
N LYS A 60 23.18 14.38 -9.87
CA LYS A 60 23.95 15.61 -10.10
C LYS A 60 25.39 15.48 -9.58
N ASN A 61 25.55 14.83 -8.43
CA ASN A 61 26.85 14.65 -7.79
C ASN A 61 27.63 13.43 -8.34
N ASN A 62 26.93 12.45 -8.93
CA ASN A 62 27.52 11.18 -9.41
C ASN A 62 27.06 10.80 -10.82
N PRO A 63 27.27 11.66 -11.85
CA PRO A 63 26.66 11.50 -13.17
C PRO A 63 27.20 10.30 -13.98
N SER A 64 28.39 9.82 -13.65
CA SER A 64 29.09 8.74 -14.36
C SER A 64 29.36 7.52 -13.49
N SER A 65 28.67 7.42 -12.35
CA SER A 65 28.78 6.24 -11.49
C SER A 65 28.16 5.01 -12.16
N GLU A 66 28.60 3.83 -11.73
CA GLU A 66 28.08 2.53 -12.22
C GLU A 66 26.55 2.42 -12.10
N HIS A 67 25.97 3.06 -11.07
CA HIS A 67 24.53 3.06 -10.80
C HIS A 67 23.78 4.26 -11.43
N ALA A 68 24.47 5.16 -12.14
CA ALA A 68 23.85 6.36 -12.70
C ALA A 68 22.81 6.03 -13.79
N GLU A 69 23.04 4.98 -14.58
CA GLU A 69 22.08 4.54 -15.59
C GLU A 69 20.81 3.96 -14.96
N GLU A 70 20.97 3.14 -13.92
CA GLU A 70 19.86 2.57 -13.16
C GLU A 70 19.02 3.67 -12.50
N MET A 71 19.65 4.65 -11.87
CA MET A 71 18.94 5.77 -11.23
C MET A 71 18.18 6.64 -12.24
N ARG A 72 18.70 6.83 -13.46
CA ARG A 72 17.95 7.50 -14.53
C ARG A 72 16.76 6.67 -15.01
N ALA A 73 16.92 5.35 -15.11
CA ALA A 73 15.83 4.45 -15.48
C ALA A 73 14.69 4.50 -14.45
N LEU A 74 15.03 4.53 -13.15
CA LEU A 74 14.05 4.67 -12.07
C LEU A 74 13.27 5.99 -12.15
N LEU A 75 13.94 7.12 -12.42
CA LEU A 75 13.28 8.40 -12.63
C LEU A 75 12.35 8.38 -13.85
N ALA A 76 12.75 7.71 -14.93
CA ALA A 76 11.91 7.56 -16.12
C ALA A 76 10.66 6.73 -15.84
N MET A 77 10.78 5.63 -15.09
CA MET A 77 9.66 4.80 -14.66
C MET A 77 8.71 5.58 -13.74
N GLN A 78 9.25 6.38 -12.81
CA GLN A 78 8.44 7.25 -11.97
C GLN A 78 7.64 8.27 -12.79
N ASN A 79 8.29 9.00 -13.70
CA ASN A 79 7.59 9.95 -14.56
C ASN A 79 6.50 9.28 -15.41
N GLN A 80 6.75 8.05 -15.88
CA GLN A 80 5.75 7.28 -16.62
C GLN A 80 4.56 6.87 -15.74
N ALA A 81 4.81 6.45 -14.50
CA ALA A 81 3.76 6.13 -13.54
C ALA A 81 2.94 7.38 -13.17
N LEU A 82 3.61 8.53 -12.99
CA LEU A 82 3.01 9.84 -12.74
C LEU A 82 2.24 10.45 -13.92
N GLN A 83 2.33 9.85 -15.11
CA GLN A 83 1.51 10.24 -16.26
C GLN A 83 0.30 9.32 -16.43
N LYS A 84 0.43 8.04 -16.05
CA LYS A 84 -0.60 7.02 -16.28
C LYS A 84 -1.73 7.02 -15.25
N HIS A 85 -1.46 7.47 -14.01
CA HIS A 85 -2.39 7.27 -12.89
C HIS A 85 -2.64 8.56 -12.10
N PRO A 86 -3.59 9.43 -12.45
CA PRO A 86 -3.77 10.75 -11.80
C PRO A 86 -4.08 10.73 -10.29
N GLU A 87 -4.30 9.55 -9.70
CA GLU A 87 -4.48 9.33 -8.27
C GLU A 87 -3.18 8.77 -7.66
N TYR A 88 -2.52 9.58 -6.82
CA TYR A 88 -1.30 9.19 -6.10
C TYR A 88 -1.54 9.20 -4.59
N PHE A 89 -0.84 8.33 -3.86
CA PHE A 89 -0.87 8.32 -2.39
C PHE A 89 -0.14 9.53 -1.79
N TYR A 90 0.97 9.94 -2.42
CA TYR A 90 1.73 11.12 -2.01
C TYR A 90 1.23 12.39 -2.68
N ASP A 91 1.30 13.51 -1.96
CA ASP A 91 0.98 14.82 -2.51
C ASP A 91 2.11 15.29 -3.44
N TRP A 92 1.80 15.36 -4.74
CA TRP A 92 2.70 15.85 -5.79
C TRP A 92 2.44 17.32 -6.18
N SER A 93 1.51 18.00 -5.51
CA SER A 93 1.13 19.38 -5.83
C SER A 93 2.28 20.38 -5.62
N GLU A 94 3.13 20.14 -4.62
CA GLU A 94 4.26 21.02 -4.31
C GLU A 94 5.43 20.91 -5.31
N HIS A 95 5.49 19.83 -6.10
CA HIS A 95 6.56 19.60 -7.08
C HIS A 95 6.21 20.12 -8.49
N LYS A 96 4.97 20.57 -8.73
CA LYS A 96 4.50 21.09 -10.04
C LYS A 96 4.73 22.60 -10.25
N LYS A 97 5.70 23.23 -9.59
CA LYS A 97 6.03 24.65 -9.81
C LYS A 97 7.10 24.84 -10.87
#